data_AF-A0ABD1E741-F1
#
_entry.id   AF-A0ABD1E741-F1
#
_cell.length_a   1.000
_cell.length_b   1.000
_cell.length_c   1.000
_cell.angle_alpha   90.00
_cell.angle_beta   90.00
_cell.angle_gamma   90.00
#
_symmetry.space_group_name_H-M   'P 1'
#
loop_
_entity.id
_entity.type
_entity.pdbx_description
1 polymer ?
#
loop_
_entity_poly.entity_id
_entity_poly.type
_entity_poly.pdbx_seq_one_letter_code
_entity_poly.pdbx_strand_id
1 'polypeptide(L)'
;MPQEYDSRVHTHLDVNNGLERVTELVHTRLVESGWRDQVRLACRRAIAENGNSNIPTVDELISTVTPKARTLVPDAVKRELLHEIELILSNLEKTGYAKSFDDS
;
A
#
# COMPACT_ATOMS: atom_id res chain seq x y z
N MET A 1 -1.59 14.58 -24.59
CA MET A 1 -2.75 14.34 -23.71
C MET A 1 -2.68 13.05 -22.84
N PRO A 2 -1.49 12.53 -22.41
CA PRO A 2 -1.44 11.59 -21.27
C PRO A 2 -1.22 12.24 -19.89
N GLN A 3 -0.50 13.36 -19.81
CA GLN A 3 -0.08 13.98 -18.53
C GLN A 3 -1.22 14.57 -17.70
N GLU A 4 -2.35 14.88 -18.33
CA GLU A 4 -3.49 15.54 -17.67
C GLU A 4 -4.37 14.56 -16.87
N TYR A 5 -4.35 13.27 -17.22
CA TYR A 5 -5.06 12.22 -16.49
C TYR A 5 -4.38 11.94 -15.14
N ASP A 6 -3.05 11.87 -15.10
CA ASP A 6 -2.29 11.68 -13.86
C ASP A 6 -2.53 12.83 -12.88
N SER A 7 -2.50 14.08 -13.35
CA SER A 7 -2.69 15.26 -12.48
C SER A 7 -4.10 15.33 -11.87
N ARG A 8 -5.14 14.93 -12.60
CA ARG A 8 -6.52 14.91 -12.09
C ARG A 8 -6.71 13.77 -11.08
N VAL A 9 -6.17 12.59 -11.36
CA VAL A 9 -6.18 11.46 -10.41
C VAL A 9 -5.44 11.84 -9.13
N HIS A 10 -4.27 12.48 -9.24
CA HIS A 10 -3.48 12.94 -8.10
C HIS A 10 -4.22 13.97 -7.24
N THR A 11 -4.78 15.01 -7.87
CA THR A 11 -5.55 16.06 -7.16
C THR A 11 -6.79 15.50 -6.47
N HIS A 12 -7.47 14.51 -7.06
CA HIS A 12 -8.66 13.92 -6.47
C HIS A 12 -8.36 12.93 -5.34
N LEU A 13 -7.23 12.23 -5.39
CA LEU A 13 -6.76 11.39 -4.28
C LEU A 13 -6.42 12.24 -3.04
N ASP A 14 -5.89 13.45 -3.26
CA ASP A 14 -5.66 14.46 -2.21
C ASP A 14 -6.97 15.06 -1.67
N VAL A 15 -7.91 15.46 -2.53
CA VAL A 15 -9.15 16.14 -2.09
C VAL A 15 -10.13 15.22 -1.34
N ASN A 16 -10.16 13.92 -1.65
CA ASN A 16 -11.06 12.96 -0.99
C ASN A 16 -10.38 12.12 0.10
N ASN A 17 -9.14 12.43 0.47
CA ASN A 17 -8.37 11.66 1.44
C ASN A 17 -8.25 10.16 1.07
N GLY A 18 -8.40 9.83 -0.22
CA GLY A 18 -8.47 8.44 -0.70
C GLY A 18 -7.17 7.70 -0.44
N LEU A 19 -6.04 8.39 -0.62
CA LEU A 19 -4.72 7.83 -0.33
C LEU A 19 -4.52 7.54 1.16
N GLU A 20 -5.02 8.42 2.05
CA GLU A 20 -4.94 8.22 3.49
C GLU A 20 -5.80 7.03 3.94
N ARG A 21 -7.03 6.91 3.41
CA ARG A 21 -7.92 5.77 3.67
C ARG A 21 -7.31 4.44 3.23
N VAL A 22 -6.71 4.40 2.03
CA VAL A 22 -6.01 3.18 1.56
C VAL A 22 -4.81 2.89 2.44
N THR A 23 -4.02 3.90 2.80
CA THR A 23 -2.83 3.72 3.65
C THR A 23 -3.20 3.17 5.03
N GLU A 24 -4.24 3.69 5.66
CA GLU A 24 -4.74 3.22 6.95
C GLU A 24 -5.29 1.79 6.86
N LEU A 25 -6.04 1.48 5.80
CA LEU A 25 -6.56 0.14 5.55
C LEU A 25 -5.43 -0.88 5.37
N VAL A 26 -4.44 -0.56 4.53
CA VAL A 26 -3.23 -1.39 4.33
C VAL A 26 -2.55 -1.64 5.66
N HIS A 27 -2.30 -0.59 6.45
CA HIS A 27 -1.64 -0.73 7.73
C HIS A 27 -2.43 -1.65 8.68
N THR A 28 -3.74 -1.43 8.80
CA THR A 28 -4.63 -2.21 9.66
C THR A 28 -4.63 -3.68 9.27
N ARG A 29 -4.86 -4.00 7.99
CA ARG A 29 -4.94 -5.39 7.51
C ARG A 29 -3.61 -6.13 7.58
N LEU A 30 -2.49 -5.44 7.36
CA LEU A 30 -1.16 -6.05 7.53
C LEU A 30 -0.86 -6.36 9.00
N VAL A 31 -1.37 -5.57 9.95
CA VAL A 31 -1.25 -5.89 11.38
C VAL A 31 -2.14 -7.05 11.76
N GLU A 32 -3.43 -7.01 11.40
CA GLU A 32 -4.41 -8.05 11.76
C GLU A 32 -4.11 -9.42 11.14
N SER A 33 -3.56 -9.44 9.93
CA SER A 33 -3.12 -10.69 9.29
C SER A 33 -1.83 -11.28 9.87
N GLY A 34 -1.23 -10.62 10.85
CA GLY A 34 0.05 -11.02 11.46
C GLY A 34 1.25 -10.81 10.54
N TRP A 35 1.08 -10.15 9.39
CA TRP A 35 2.17 -9.89 8.44
C TRP A 35 3.32 -9.13 9.10
N ARG A 36 3.01 -8.12 9.93
CA ARG A 36 4.02 -7.33 10.65
C ARG A 36 4.92 -8.23 11.52
N ASP A 37 4.35 -9.21 12.20
CA ASP A 37 5.11 -10.13 13.05
C ASP A 37 5.95 -11.12 12.24
N GLN A 38 5.42 -11.57 11.09
CA GLN A 38 6.16 -12.41 10.17
C GLN A 38 7.37 -11.68 9.56
N VAL A 39 7.22 -10.40 9.18
CA VAL A 39 8.33 -9.57 8.72
C VAL A 39 9.35 -9.35 9.83
N ARG A 40 8.90 -9.10 11.06
CA ARG A 40 9.78 -8.97 12.21
C ARG A 40 10.59 -10.24 12.48
N LEU A 41 9.97 -11.42 12.31
CA LEU A 41 10.65 -12.70 12.40
C LEU A 41 11.66 -12.88 11.25
N ALA A 42 11.32 -12.47 10.03
CA ALA A 42 12.23 -12.51 8.89
C ALA A 42 13.46 -11.61 9.11
N CYS A 43 13.31 -10.42 9.69
CA CYS A 43 14.43 -9.57 10.08
C CYS A 43 15.35 -10.25 11.10
N ARG A 44 14.77 -10.84 12.16
CA ARG A 44 15.56 -11.55 13.18
C ARG A 44 16.34 -12.73 12.60
N ARG A 45 15.72 -13.49 11.68
CA ARG A 45 16.38 -14.58 10.97
C ARG A 45 17.52 -14.09 10.10
N ALA A 46 17.32 -13.03 9.31
CA ALA A 46 18.36 -12.45 8.47
C ALA A 46 19.57 -11.97 9.29
N ILE A 47 19.34 -11.39 10.48
CA ILE A 47 20.41 -10.99 11.40
C ILE A 47 21.14 -12.22 11.96
N ALA A 48 20.41 -13.26 12.36
CA ALA A 48 21.00 -14.48 12.92
C ALA A 48 21.79 -15.29 11.87
N GLU A 49 21.33 -15.34 10.62
CA GLU A 49 21.95 -16.08 9.50
C GLU A 49 23.28 -15.46 9.05
N ASN A 50 23.47 -14.14 9.19
CA ASN A 50 24.73 -13.46 8.88
C ASN A 50 25.83 -13.66 9.94
N GLY A 51 25.52 -14.31 11.06
CA GLY A 51 26.46 -14.66 12.13
C GLY A 51 26.86 -13.47 13.02
N ASN A 52 27.39 -13.79 14.21
CA ASN A 52 27.82 -12.80 15.23
C ASN A 52 28.95 -11.85 14.80
N SER A 53 29.56 -12.07 13.63
CA SER A 53 30.75 -11.34 13.16
C SER A 53 30.44 -10.16 12.23
N ASN A 54 29.27 -10.13 11.58
CA ASN A 54 28.89 -9.01 10.72
C ASN A 54 27.40 -8.69 10.86
N ILE A 55 27.08 -7.70 11.68
CA ILE A 55 25.70 -7.22 11.83
C ILE A 55 25.34 -6.47 10.54
N PRO A 56 24.34 -6.92 9.77
CA PRO A 56 23.95 -6.24 8.53
C PRO A 56 23.49 -4.82 8.84
N THR A 57 23.85 -3.90 7.95
CA THR A 57 23.31 -2.54 7.95
C THR A 57 21.81 -2.55 7.73
N VAL A 58 21.14 -1.44 8.07
CA VAL A 58 19.69 -1.31 7.86
C VAL A 58 19.34 -1.48 6.38
N ASP A 59 20.13 -0.91 5.46
CA ASP A 59 19.89 -0.99 4.02
C ASP A 59 20.05 -2.41 3.48
N GLU A 60 21.06 -3.16 3.94
CA GLU A 60 21.24 -4.58 3.60
C GLU A 60 20.08 -5.43 4.13
N LEU A 61 19.61 -5.14 5.33
CA LEU A 61 18.46 -5.81 5.93
C LEU A 61 17.17 -5.50 5.13
N ILE A 62 16.96 -4.26 4.73
CA ILE A 62 15.83 -3.85 3.87
C ILE A 62 15.90 -4.59 2.53
N SER A 63 17.05 -4.57 1.86
CA SER A 63 17.26 -5.25 0.57
C SER A 63 16.97 -6.74 0.65
N THR A 64 17.35 -7.38 1.76
CA THR A 64 17.16 -8.82 1.98
C THR A 64 15.72 -9.18 2.37
N VAL A 65 15.10 -8.39 3.25
CA VAL A 65 13.80 -8.74 3.86
C VAL A 65 12.63 -8.26 3.00
N THR A 66 12.73 -7.12 2.31
CA THR A 66 11.65 -6.55 1.48
C THR A 66 11.04 -7.53 0.48
N PRO A 67 11.82 -8.28 -0.34
CA PRO A 67 11.24 -9.23 -1.28
C PRO A 67 10.48 -10.35 -0.55
N LYS A 68 11.02 -10.88 0.55
CA LYS A 68 10.34 -11.89 1.39
C LYS A 68 9.04 -11.32 1.97
N ALA A 69 9.10 -10.11 2.54
CA ALA A 69 7.95 -9.42 3.11
C ALA A 69 6.81 -9.26 2.09
N ARG A 70 7.12 -8.88 0.84
CA ARG A 70 6.10 -8.77 -0.23
C ARG A 70 5.41 -10.10 -0.55
N THR A 71 6.13 -11.22 -0.48
CA THR A 71 5.54 -12.56 -0.70
C THR A 71 4.65 -13.03 0.46
N LEU A 72 4.89 -12.52 1.67
CA LEU A 72 4.13 -12.89 2.87
C LEU A 72 2.77 -12.20 2.97
N VAL A 73 2.48 -11.22 2.12
CA VAL A 73 1.18 -10.54 2.11
C VAL A 73 0.10 -11.55 1.69
N PRO A 74 -0.91 -11.84 2.54
CA PRO A 74 -1.94 -12.80 2.20
C PRO A 74 -2.82 -12.33 1.04
N ASP A 75 -3.27 -13.25 0.21
CA ASP A 75 -4.11 -12.91 -0.95
C ASP A 75 -5.46 -12.31 -0.56
N ALA A 76 -5.99 -12.66 0.62
CA ALA A 76 -7.18 -12.02 1.17
C ALA A 76 -6.99 -10.52 1.37
N VAL A 77 -5.84 -10.11 1.92
CA VAL A 77 -5.49 -8.70 2.11
C VAL A 77 -5.32 -8.02 0.76
N LYS A 78 -4.64 -8.65 -0.21
CA LYS A 78 -4.48 -8.08 -1.57
C LYS A 78 -5.82 -7.82 -2.25
N ARG A 79 -6.76 -8.78 -2.16
CA ARG A 79 -8.10 -8.65 -2.74
C ARG A 79 -8.89 -7.51 -2.10
N GLU A 80 -8.85 -7.40 -0.78
CA GLU A 80 -9.55 -6.35 -0.07
C GLU A 80 -8.98 -4.96 -0.41
N LEU A 81 -7.66 -4.83 -0.46
CA LEU A 81 -7.00 -3.60 -0.88
C LEU A 81 -7.33 -3.21 -2.31
N LEU A 82 -7.33 -4.18 -3.23
CA LEU A 82 -7.71 -3.94 -4.62
C LEU A 82 -9.16 -3.46 -4.71
N HIS A 83 -10.08 -4.10 -3.98
CA HIS A 83 -11.49 -3.71 -3.95
C HIS A 83 -11.70 -2.28 -3.45
N GLU A 84 -10.98 -1.86 -2.42
CA GLU A 84 -11.09 -0.50 -1.88
C GLU A 84 -10.49 0.55 -2.82
N ILE A 85 -9.41 0.22 -3.51
CA ILE A 85 -8.88 1.08 -4.59
C ILE A 85 -9.91 1.19 -5.73
N GLU A 86 -10.51 0.08 -6.18
CA GLU A 86 -11.57 0.08 -7.20
C GLU A 86 -12.78 0.92 -6.77
N LEU A 87 -13.18 0.86 -5.50
CA LEU A 87 -14.28 1.63 -4.94
C LEU A 87 -13.97 3.13 -4.92
N ILE A 88 -12.75 3.51 -4.52
CA ILE A 88 -12.29 4.90 -4.59
C ILE A 88 -12.33 5.39 -6.04
N LEU A 89 -11.75 4.65 -6.99
CA LEU A 89 -11.73 5.02 -8.41
C LEU A 89 -13.14 5.12 -9.01
N SER A 90 -14.03 4.17 -8.70
CA SER A 90 -15.43 4.19 -9.15
C SER A 90 -16.19 5.41 -8.61
N ASN A 91 -15.88 5.83 -7.39
CA ASN A 91 -16.47 7.03 -6.80
C ASN A 91 -15.92 8.31 -7.43
N LEU A 92 -14.67 8.32 -7.92
CA LEU A 92 -14.10 9.43 -8.70
C LEU A 92 -14.83 9.62 -10.03
N GLU A 93 -15.14 8.55 -10.74
CA GLU A 93 -15.89 8.64 -12.01
C GLU A 93 -17.28 9.28 -11.78
N LYS A 94 -17.98 8.86 -10.73
CA LYS A 94 -19.30 9.42 -10.37
C LYS A 94 -19.25 10.90 -9.99
N THR A 95 -18.18 11.34 -9.31
CA THR A 95 -18.00 12.77 -8.96
C THR A 95 -17.62 13.62 -10.18
N GLY A 96 -16.91 13.06 -11.16
CA GLY A 96 -16.64 13.71 -12.45
C GLY A 96 -17.90 13.96 -13.28
N TYR A 97 -18.89 13.06 -13.20
CA TYR A 97 -20.20 13.23 -13.85
C TYR A 97 -21.12 14.21 -13.11
N ALA A 98 -21.11 14.24 -11.77
CA ALA A 98 -21.98 15.13 -10.99
C ALA A 98 -21.70 16.62 -11.23
N LYS A 99 -20.45 17.01 -11.53
CA LYS A 99 -20.09 18.42 -11.77
C LYS A 99 -20.56 18.96 -13.14
N SER A 100 -21.11 18.11 -14.01
CA SER A 100 -21.56 18.51 -15.35
C SER A 100 -23.06 18.76 -15.48
N PHE A 101 -23.82 18.64 -14.37
CA PHE A 101 -25.29 18.70 -14.42
C PHE A 101 -25.93 19.79 -13.53
N ASP A 102 -25.13 20.57 -12.80
CA ASP A 102 -25.61 21.60 -11.85
C ASP A 102 -25.30 23.03 -12.30
N ASP A 103 -24.89 23.23 -13.56
CA ASP A 103 -24.64 24.55 -14.16
C ASP A 103 -25.50 24.69 -15.45
N SER A 104 -26.81 24.85 -15.27
CA SER A 104 -27.78 25.25 -16.32
C SER A 104 -29.03 25.87 -15.70
#